data_AF-A0A1I0CIH4-F1
#
_entry.id   AF-A0A1I0CIH4-F1
#
_cell.length_a   1.000
_cell.length_b   1.000
_cell.length_c   1.000
_cell.angle_alpha   90.00
_cell.angle_beta   90.00
_cell.angle_gamma   90.00
#
_symmetry.space_group_name_H-M   'P 1'
#
loop_
_entity.id
_entity.type
_entity.pdbx_description
1 polymer ?
#
loop_
_entity_poly.entity_id
_entity_poly.type
_entity_poly.pdbx_seq_one_letter_code
_entity_poly.pdbx_strand_id
1 'polypeptide(L)'
;MNYRHFKDFGAYAKNISELIWNYITHRDLFPHNAKLAIQPDINEVIIENPDECRNCDFYELRNFISITEQGGLIPNEAAIRILANRYYPATM
;
A
#
# COMPACT_ATOMS: atom_id res chain seq x y z
N MET A 1 -4.37 13.71 13.90
CA MET A 1 -3.91 12.91 12.75
C MET A 1 -3.53 13.86 11.64
N ASN A 2 -2.30 13.78 11.13
CA ASN A 2 -1.83 14.62 10.01
C ASN A 2 -2.12 13.87 8.71
N TYR A 3 -3.16 14.29 7.99
CA TYR A 3 -3.55 13.67 6.73
C TYR A 3 -2.52 14.02 5.64
N ARG A 4 -1.95 13.00 4.99
CA ARG A 4 -1.01 13.21 3.88
C ARG A 4 -1.80 13.29 2.58
N HIS A 5 -2.14 14.50 2.15
CA HIS A 5 -2.75 14.70 0.83
C HIS A 5 -1.72 14.44 -0.28
N PHE A 6 -1.99 13.45 -1.12
CA PHE A 6 -1.14 13.13 -2.27
C PHE A 6 -1.38 14.11 -3.42
N LYS A 7 -0.30 14.57 -4.06
CA LYS A 7 -0.39 15.58 -5.12
C LYS A 7 -0.75 14.99 -6.49
N ASP A 8 -0.37 13.74 -6.73
CA ASP A 8 -0.52 13.07 -8.02
C ASP A 8 -0.40 11.54 -7.86
N PHE A 9 -0.74 10.81 -8.94
CA PHE A 9 -0.63 9.36 -9.05
C PHE A 9 0.77 8.83 -8.68
N GLY A 10 1.83 9.52 -9.12
CA GLY A 10 3.20 9.09 -8.88
C GLY A 10 3.56 9.13 -7.39
N ALA A 11 3.17 10.21 -6.71
CA ALA A 11 3.35 10.35 -5.27
C ALA A 11 2.55 9.29 -4.48
N TYR A 12 1.33 8.98 -4.93
CA TYR A 12 0.49 7.95 -4.31
C TYR A 12 1.09 6.54 -4.48
N ALA A 13 1.45 6.16 -5.71
CA ALA A 13 2.09 4.88 -5.99
C ALA A 13 3.40 4.72 -5.22
N LYS A 14 4.23 5.76 -5.18
CA LYS A 14 5.49 5.76 -4.42
C LYS A 14 5.23 5.53 -2.93
N ASN A 15 4.19 6.13 -2.35
CA ASN A 15 3.87 5.92 -0.95
C ASN A 15 3.46 4.48 -0.64
N ILE A 16 2.67 3.85 -1.52
CA ILE A 16 2.34 2.43 -1.40
C ILE A 16 3.63 1.59 -1.49
N SER A 17 4.51 1.86 -2.45
CA SER A 17 5.80 1.15 -2.57
C SER A 17 6.65 1.27 -1.31
N GLU A 18 6.74 2.47 -0.72
CA GLU A 18 7.46 2.71 0.54
C GLU A 18 6.85 1.94 1.71
N LEU A 19 5.51 1.89 1.81
CA LEU A 19 4.81 1.12 2.85
C LEU A 19 5.07 -0.38 2.72
N ILE A 20 4.99 -0.91 1.50
CA ILE A 20 5.29 -2.32 1.23
C ILE A 20 6.76 -2.62 1.53
N TRP A 21 7.69 -1.73 1.15
CA TRP A 21 9.10 -1.88 1.48
C TRP A 21 9.32 -1.92 2.99
N ASN A 22 8.65 -1.03 3.74
CA ASN A 22 8.73 -1.00 5.20
C ASN A 22 8.20 -2.30 5.82
N TYR A 23 7.09 -2.83 5.31
CA TYR A 23 6.54 -4.12 5.74
C TYR A 23 7.47 -5.31 5.44
N ILE A 24 8.09 -5.35 4.26
CA ILE A 24 9.07 -6.39 3.92
C ILE A 24 10.26 -6.34 4.89
N THR A 25 10.74 -5.14 5.20
CA THR A 25 11.97 -4.94 5.99
C THR A 25 11.74 -5.18 7.48
N HIS A 26 10.57 -4.81 8.01
CA HIS A 26 10.28 -4.81 9.45
C HIS A 26 9.00 -5.59 9.78
N ARG A 27 8.83 -6.77 9.19
CA ARG A 27 7.58 -7.55 9.22
C ARG A 27 7.05 -7.82 10.63
N ASP A 28 7.95 -7.98 11.60
CA ASP A 28 7.67 -8.21 13.02
C ASP A 28 7.06 -7.00 13.74
N LEU A 29 7.18 -5.80 13.18
CA LEU A 29 6.55 -4.58 13.72
C LEU A 29 5.09 -4.42 13.32
N PHE A 30 4.56 -5.29 12.44
CA PHE A 30 3.20 -5.20 11.93
C PHE A 30 2.28 -6.26 12.55
N PRO A 31 0.96 -6.00 12.66
CA PRO A 31 0.00 -6.99 13.12
C PRO A 31 0.04 -8.29 12.31
N HIS A 32 -0.23 -9.43 12.95
CA HIS A 32 -0.23 -10.75 12.29
C HIS A 32 -1.22 -10.86 11.11
N ASN A 33 -2.32 -10.12 11.15
CA ASN A 33 -3.36 -10.07 10.11
C ASN A 33 -3.35 -8.72 9.36
N ALA A 34 -2.19 -8.05 9.31
CA ALA A 34 -2.09 -6.75 8.68
C ALA A 34 -2.44 -6.81 7.19
N LYS A 35 -3.22 -5.84 6.73
CA LYS A 35 -3.60 -5.66 5.34
C LYS A 35 -3.21 -4.26 4.88
N LEU A 36 -3.04 -4.10 3.57
CA LEU A 36 -3.00 -2.77 3.00
C LEU A 36 -4.42 -2.21 3.05
N ALA A 37 -4.63 -1.18 3.86
CA ALA A 37 -5.89 -0.52 4.06
C ALA A 37 -5.86 0.83 3.35
N ILE A 38 -6.84 1.08 2.49
CA ILE A 38 -7.02 2.35 1.79
C ILE A 38 -8.30 2.99 2.29
N GLN A 39 -8.23 4.23 2.77
CA GLN A 39 -9.41 5.03 3.09
C GLN A 39 -9.69 5.97 1.91
N PRO A 40 -10.68 5.66 1.03
CA PRO A 40 -10.84 6.38 -0.23
C PRO A 40 -11.23 7.85 -0.03
N ASP A 41 -12.02 8.14 1.00
CA ASP A 41 -12.56 9.47 1.28
C ASP A 41 -11.47 10.52 1.54
N ILE A 42 -10.33 10.09 2.09
CA ILE A 42 -9.19 10.95 2.42
C ILE A 42 -7.92 10.57 1.65
N ASN A 43 -8.01 9.58 0.74
CA ASN A 43 -6.90 9.00 -0.01
C ASN A 43 -5.73 8.57 0.88
N GLU A 44 -6.01 8.07 2.08
CA GLU A 44 -4.98 7.56 2.98
C GLU A 44 -4.71 6.08 2.69
N VAL A 45 -3.45 5.68 2.81
CA VAL A 45 -3.04 4.28 2.72
C VAL A 45 -2.14 3.93 3.89
N ILE A 46 -2.48 2.85 4.59
CA ILE A 46 -1.77 2.34 5.77
C ILE A 46 -1.70 0.82 5.73
N ILE A 47 -0.85 0.24 6.57
CA ILE A 47 -0.82 -1.21 6.81
C ILE A 47 -1.32 -1.43 8.24
N GLU A 48 -2.48 -2.03 8.37
CA GLU A 48 -3.20 -2.10 9.66
C GLU A 48 -4.01 -3.39 9.78
N ASN A 49 -4.39 -3.76 11.01
CA ASN A 49 -5.39 -4.80 11.21
C ASN A 49 -6.77 -4.33 10.69
N PRO A 50 -7.50 -5.15 9.90
CA PRO A 50 -8.82 -4.78 9.38
C PRO A 50 -9.85 -4.33 10.43
N ASP A 51 -9.73 -4.81 11.67
CA ASP A 51 -10.63 -4.43 12.75
C ASP A 51 -10.48 -2.96 13.19
N GLU A 52 -9.35 -2.33 12.89
CA GLU A 52 -8.99 -0.97 13.33
C GLU A 52 -9.36 0.12 12.31
N CYS A 53 -9.66 -0.22 11.06
CA CYS A 53 -10.12 0.75 10.07
C CYS A 53 -11.57 0.51 9.62
N ARG A 54 -12.43 1.51 9.85
CA ARG A 54 -13.79 1.54 9.31
C ARG A 54 -13.80 2.24 7.95
N ASN A 55 -14.56 1.69 7.01
CA ASN A 55 -14.67 2.18 5.62
C ASN A 55 -13.36 2.17 4.83
N CYS A 56 -12.42 1.29 5.20
CA CYS A 56 -11.25 1.01 4.38
C CYS A 56 -11.55 -0.07 3.34
N ASP A 57 -10.99 0.08 2.15
CA ASP A 57 -10.77 -1.01 1.21
C ASP A 57 -9.53 -1.78 1.65
N PHE A 58 -9.65 -3.10 1.78
CA PHE A 58 -8.57 -3.96 2.26
C PHE A 58 -8.00 -4.84 1.16
N TYR A 59 -6.68 -4.93 1.12
CA TYR A 59 -5.95 -5.75 0.17
C TYR A 59 -4.88 -6.61 0.87
N GLU A 60 -4.73 -7.84 0.40
CA GLU A 60 -3.70 -8.75 0.90
C GLU A 60 -2.30 -8.24 0.51
N LEU A 61 -1.42 -8.05 1.50
CA LEU A 61 -0.06 -7.52 1.29
C LEU A 61 0.75 -8.34 0.29
N ARG A 62 0.58 -9.66 0.29
CA ARG A 62 1.27 -10.58 -0.65
C ARG A 62 1.01 -10.25 -2.12
N ASN A 63 -0.10 -9.59 -2.44
CA ASN A 63 -0.42 -9.21 -3.82
C ASN A 63 0.49 -8.09 -4.33
N PHE A 64 1.14 -7.36 -3.42
CA PHE A 64 2.03 -6.24 -3.72
C PHE A 64 3.50 -6.59 -3.50
N ILE A 65 3.83 -7.87 -3.31
CA ILE A 65 5.20 -8.33 -3.09
C ILE A 65 5.57 -9.28 -4.23
N SER A 66 6.72 -9.02 -4.85
CA SER A 66 7.37 -9.86 -5.84
C SER A 66 8.62 -10.50 -5.25
N ILE A 67 9.05 -11.62 -5.85
CA ILE A 67 10.26 -12.34 -5.48
C ILE A 67 11.29 -12.13 -6.60
N THR A 68 12.52 -11.72 -6.26
CA THR A 68 13.63 -11.60 -7.21
C THR A 68 14.19 -12.98 -7.56
N GLU A 69 15.03 -13.05 -8.59
CA GLU A 69 15.70 -14.30 -8.99
C GLU A 69 16.54 -14.92 -7.86
N GLN A 70 17.07 -14.09 -6.95
CA GLN A 70 17.85 -14.52 -5.78
C GLN A 70 16.97 -14.87 -4.56
N GLY A 71 15.65 -14.85 -4.70
CA GLY A 71 14.71 -15.10 -3.60
C GLY A 71 14.44 -13.89 -2.69
N GLY A 72 14.92 -12.70 -3.04
CA GLY A 72 14.67 -11.47 -2.29
C GLY A 72 13.23 -10.99 -2.47
N LEU A 73 12.62 -10.41 -1.43
CA LEU A 73 11.29 -9.80 -1.52
C LEU A 73 11.42 -8.33 -1.91
N ILE A 74 10.64 -7.89 -2.89
CA ILE A 74 10.56 -6.49 -3.34
C ILE A 74 9.11 -6.08 -3.60
N PRO A 75 8.76 -4.78 -3.58
CA PRO A 75 7.45 -4.29 -3.99
C PRO A 75 7.15 -4.66 -5.45
N ASN A 76 5.92 -5.10 -5.68
CA ASN A 76 5.39 -5.34 -7.01
C ASN A 76 4.87 -4.01 -7.59
N GLU A 77 5.77 -3.26 -8.21
CA GLU A 77 5.47 -1.96 -8.82
C GLU A 77 4.31 -2.01 -9.82
N ALA A 78 4.13 -3.12 -10.55
CA ALA A 78 3.01 -3.27 -11.49
C ALA A 78 1.67 -3.36 -10.75
N ALA A 79 1.57 -4.21 -9.72
CA ALA A 79 0.36 -4.33 -8.90
C ALA A 79 0.04 -3.02 -8.16
N ILE A 80 1.08 -2.34 -7.66
CA ILE A 80 0.96 -1.05 -6.97
C ILE A 80 0.42 0.02 -7.92
N ARG A 81 0.93 0.11 -9.15
CA ARG A 81 0.42 1.05 -10.16
C ARG A 81 -1.03 0.77 -10.55
N ILE A 82 -1.42 -0.50 -10.67
CA ILE A 82 -2.81 -0.87 -10.93
C ILE A 82 -3.72 -0.39 -9.79
N LEU A 83 -3.31 -0.61 -8.53
CA LEU A 83 -4.05 -0.14 -7.37
C LEU A 83 -4.11 1.39 -7.32
N ALA A 84 -2.97 2.06 -7.50
CA ALA A 84 -2.88 3.51 -7.49
C ALA A 84 -3.79 4.14 -8.55
N ASN A 85 -3.90 3.54 -9.73
CA ASN A 85 -4.74 4.06 -10.82
C ASN A 85 -6.25 3.96 -10.49
N ARG A 86 -6.64 3.08 -9.56
CA ARG A 86 -8.04 2.96 -9.10
C ARG A 86 -8.46 4.14 -8.23
N TYR A 87 -7.54 4.69 -7.43
CA TYR A 87 -7.82 5.77 -6.47
C TYR A 87 -7.35 7.13 -6.94
N TYR A 88 -6.27 7.15 -7.72
CA TYR A 88 -5.70 8.33 -8.35
C TYR A 88 -5.46 8.01 -9.84
N PRO A 89 -6.51 8.00 -10.68
CA PRO A 89 -6.33 7.76 -12.10
C PRO A 89 -5.37 8.81 -12.66
N ALA A 90 -4.36 8.36 -13.41
CA ALA A 90 -3.51 9.28 -14.15
C ALA A 90 -4.42 9.95 -15.20
N THR A 91 -4.83 11.20 -14.95
CA THR A 91 -5.47 12.03 -15.97
C THR A 91 -4.54 12.07 -17.18
N MET A 92 -4.98 11.46 -18.29
CA MET A 92 -4.39 11.66 -19.60
C MET A 92 -4.52 13.12 -20.03
#